data_AF-A0AAV3PPW0-F1
#
_entry.id   AF-A0AAV3PPW0-F1
#
_cell.length_a   1.000
_cell.length_b   1.000
_cell.length_c   1.000
_cell.angle_alpha   90.00
_cell.angle_beta   90.00
_cell.angle_gamma   90.00
#
_symmetry.space_group_name_H-M   'P 1'
#
loop_
_entity.id
_entity.type
_entity.pdbx_description
1 polymer ?
#
loop_
_entity_poly.entity_id
_entity_poly.type
_entity_poly.pdbx_seq_one_letter_code
_entity_poly.pdbx_strand_id
1 'polypeptide(L)'
;MQTAETMNQSLFSSGLELAGLIESSDVLLQAWNAIYNIHAQTHPVDPTRPVSVKYNIYKYPSNITILAFASSPTYSTAEDVLGGDSELEVIGSLSIFNFIGTKVNLSVSIHKLAVNLFTSIENELSSLKQQLGDTSTLIITGHSLGGSVASLFTLWLLNSMSLKDTKPPLCITFGSPLLGDNRLQRVIAERPLWNACFLNVVSNQDHIPRLFTSSENPLSNATSSQNSGYRPFGTFLIYSDTGCTCFEDSEAILDVLRALEVVNDRNQDPSRFSRVINYGSILDPLKNNTIRKGASRPRNPVSRRPRFRNNSVFDPLQAEIILELEAAGIKNIQQQETDAMRSLISLLKERQDQVLKRKKNKFDPNKKLNEMKIHMTYLEWYKKATMDRGGYYDSYKNKDLGSREEVKSRGEIVTRQRKLTQYWKRMISEVEKLPPQEVVFFRTRWFFSGTNYRRMIEPLDIADYYMRGKRDYVHRERSQHYVLLQQWLNDDNSGGNSKERNQACSLTEDSCFWAYVEEAIISCEILKDDLSSLDDRTSAEDNLKIFEHYVMNEIDLYAVSSEIFHPKSSFMRWWNEYSNMKGPSYNSELSDFMKNHRHEYK
;
A
#
# COMPACT_ATOMS: atom_id res chain seq x y z
N MET A 1 6.91 15.10 -39.30
CA MET A 1 6.33 13.84 -38.81
C MET A 1 7.48 12.89 -38.50
N GLN A 2 7.98 12.90 -37.25
CA GLN A 2 8.85 11.86 -36.75
C GLN A 2 7.96 10.86 -36.04
N THR A 3 7.82 9.68 -36.64
CA THR A 3 7.21 8.50 -36.02
C THR A 3 8.05 8.14 -34.81
N ALA A 4 7.47 8.34 -33.62
CA ALA A 4 8.01 7.77 -32.39
C ALA A 4 7.94 6.24 -32.52
N GLU A 5 9.06 5.62 -32.89
CA GLU A 5 9.29 4.20 -32.64
C GLU A 5 9.15 3.99 -31.14
N THR A 6 8.01 3.44 -30.75
CA THR A 6 7.80 2.86 -29.43
C THR A 6 8.71 1.64 -29.38
N MET A 7 9.94 1.82 -28.89
CA MET A 7 10.76 0.68 -28.48
C MET A 7 9.92 -0.14 -27.51
N ASN A 8 9.49 -1.32 -27.96
CA ASN A 8 8.98 -2.36 -27.08
C ASN A 8 10.08 -2.62 -26.06
N GLN A 9 9.94 -2.08 -24.85
CA GLN A 9 10.77 -2.49 -23.71
C GLN A 9 10.69 -4.01 -23.66
N SER A 10 11.81 -4.66 -23.90
CA SER A 10 11.91 -6.09 -23.93
C SER A 10 11.42 -6.66 -22.59
N LEU A 11 10.39 -7.48 -22.66
CA LEU A 11 9.71 -8.11 -21.53
C LEU A 11 10.61 -9.23 -20.98
N PHE A 12 11.46 -8.90 -20.01
CA PHE A 12 12.25 -9.90 -19.31
C PHE A 12 11.87 -9.97 -17.83
N SER A 13 11.86 -11.19 -17.28
CA SER A 13 12.01 -11.44 -15.85
C SER A 13 13.46 -11.09 -15.46
N SER A 14 13.76 -11.08 -14.18
CA SER A 14 15.14 -10.97 -13.69
C SER A 14 15.47 -12.09 -12.72
N GLY A 15 14.69 -13.18 -12.78
CA GLY A 15 14.72 -14.27 -11.81
C GLY A 15 16.04 -15.01 -11.82
N LEU A 16 16.58 -15.31 -13.01
CA LEU A 16 17.86 -16.01 -13.18
C LEU A 16 19.05 -15.11 -12.78
N GLU A 17 19.04 -13.83 -13.15
CA GLU A 17 20.10 -12.87 -12.79
C GLU A 17 20.12 -12.61 -11.29
N LEU A 18 18.95 -12.42 -10.67
CA LEU A 18 18.83 -12.21 -9.24
C LEU A 18 19.30 -13.45 -8.46
N ALA A 19 18.89 -14.65 -8.90
CA ALA A 19 19.35 -15.89 -8.31
C ALA A 19 20.87 -16.05 -8.40
N GLY A 20 21.46 -15.75 -9.56
CA GLY A 20 22.91 -15.77 -9.75
C GLY A 20 23.66 -14.76 -8.87
N LEU A 21 23.10 -13.56 -8.68
CA LEU A 21 23.66 -12.55 -7.78
C LEU A 21 23.64 -13.03 -6.32
N ILE A 22 22.51 -13.55 -5.85
CA ILE A 22 22.38 -14.06 -4.48
C ILE A 22 23.32 -15.24 -4.25
N GLU A 23 23.40 -16.17 -5.19
CA GLU A 23 24.29 -17.35 -5.15
C GLU A 23 25.77 -16.95 -5.07
N SER A 24 26.16 -15.85 -5.74
CA SER A 24 27.54 -15.35 -5.69
C SER A 24 27.92 -14.71 -4.35
N SER A 25 26.94 -14.45 -3.47
CA SER A 25 27.17 -13.87 -2.15
C SER A 25 27.40 -14.93 -1.07
N ASP A 26 28.28 -14.65 -0.10
CA ASP A 26 28.49 -15.53 1.07
C ASP A 26 27.32 -15.48 2.09
N VAL A 27 26.29 -14.66 1.84
CA VAL A 27 25.22 -14.34 2.79
C VAL A 27 24.37 -15.56 3.12
N LEU A 28 24.01 -16.37 2.12
CA LEU A 28 23.20 -17.58 2.34
C LEU A 28 23.93 -18.61 3.21
N LEU A 29 25.23 -18.80 2.95
CA LEU A 29 26.06 -19.75 3.69
C LEU A 29 26.27 -19.28 5.14
N GLN A 30 26.53 -17.98 5.36
CA GLN A 30 26.64 -17.42 6.71
C GLN A 30 25.34 -17.54 7.50
N ALA A 31 24.20 -17.28 6.87
CA ALA A 31 22.88 -17.44 7.47
C ALA A 31 22.62 -18.90 7.84
N TRP A 32 22.89 -19.85 6.93
CA TRP A 32 22.72 -21.28 7.21
C TRP A 32 23.65 -21.77 8.32
N ASN A 33 24.92 -21.37 8.32
CA ASN A 33 25.88 -21.74 9.37
C ASN A 33 25.45 -21.26 10.76
N ALA A 34 24.84 -20.06 10.85
CA ALA A 34 24.28 -19.55 12.10
C ALA A 34 23.15 -20.45 12.62
N ILE A 35 22.25 -20.94 11.74
CA ILE A 35 21.19 -21.89 12.10
C ILE A 35 21.79 -23.24 12.50
N TYR A 36 22.73 -23.76 11.72
CA TYR A 36 23.38 -25.05 11.96
C TYR A 36 24.08 -25.09 13.33
N ASN A 37 24.74 -23.99 13.73
CA ASN A 37 25.38 -23.88 15.03
C ASN A 37 24.39 -24.00 16.20
N ILE A 38 23.18 -23.46 16.07
CA ILE A 38 22.14 -23.61 17.10
C ILE A 38 21.69 -25.08 17.17
N HIS A 39 21.45 -25.71 16.02
CA HIS A 39 21.09 -27.13 15.97
C HIS A 39 22.17 -28.05 16.55
N ALA A 40 23.46 -27.74 16.32
CA ALA A 40 24.58 -28.51 16.88
C ALA A 40 24.71 -28.40 18.40
N GLN A 41 24.25 -27.28 18.98
CA GLN A 41 24.25 -27.04 20.43
C GLN A 41 23.03 -27.65 21.14
N THR A 42 22.00 -28.04 20.38
CA THR A 42 20.85 -28.78 20.92
C THR A 42 21.12 -30.29 20.90
N HIS A 43 21.14 -30.92 22.08
CA HIS A 43 21.16 -32.38 22.20
C HIS A 43 19.97 -33.02 21.48
N PRO A 44 20.07 -34.28 20.99
CA PRO A 44 18.95 -34.99 20.37
C PRO A 44 17.78 -35.02 21.37
N VAL A 45 16.74 -34.26 21.05
CA VAL A 45 15.56 -34.11 21.91
C VAL A 45 14.62 -35.28 21.64
N ASP A 46 14.03 -35.79 22.72
CA ASP A 46 12.92 -36.74 22.68
C ASP A 46 11.79 -36.19 21.77
N PRO A 47 11.38 -36.90 20.70
CA PRO A 47 10.35 -36.45 19.77
C PRO A 47 8.97 -36.24 20.43
N THR A 48 8.80 -36.65 21.69
CA THR A 48 7.57 -36.41 22.48
C THR A 48 7.48 -35.03 23.13
N ARG A 49 8.54 -34.19 23.07
CA ARG A 49 8.51 -32.84 23.65
C ARG A 49 7.80 -31.84 22.74
N PRO A 50 7.08 -30.85 23.32
CA PRO A 50 6.48 -29.78 22.53
C PRO A 50 7.57 -28.98 21.81
N VAL A 51 7.24 -28.48 20.61
CA VAL A 51 8.16 -27.65 19.83
C VAL A 51 8.54 -26.42 20.63
N SER A 52 9.83 -26.15 20.67
CA SER A 52 10.39 -24.94 21.21
C SER A 52 11.24 -24.24 20.16
N VAL A 53 11.40 -22.93 20.29
CA VAL A 53 12.29 -22.14 19.45
C VAL A 53 13.44 -21.59 20.30
N LYS A 54 14.65 -21.67 19.77
CA LYS A 54 15.83 -21.02 20.33
C LYS A 54 16.37 -20.01 19.32
N TYR A 55 17.03 -18.98 19.82
CA TYR A 55 17.71 -18.00 18.97
C TYR A 55 19.14 -17.76 19.46
N ASN A 56 19.99 -17.29 18.55
CA ASN A 56 21.33 -16.81 18.88
C ASN A 56 21.75 -15.68 17.94
N ILE A 57 22.66 -14.83 18.40
CA ILE A 57 23.13 -13.64 17.70
C ILE A 57 24.60 -13.81 17.35
N TYR A 58 24.90 -13.65 16.07
CA TYR A 58 26.25 -13.76 15.52
C TYR A 58 26.66 -12.41 14.93
N LYS A 59 27.75 -11.84 15.43
CA LYS A 59 28.33 -10.59 14.92
C LYS A 59 29.48 -10.92 13.98
N TYR A 60 29.39 -10.46 12.74
CA TYR A 60 30.41 -10.68 11.72
C TYR A 60 31.25 -9.42 11.47
N PRO A 61 32.51 -9.56 11.03
CA PRO A 61 33.31 -8.43 10.55
C PRO A 61 32.56 -7.75 9.40
N SER A 62 32.43 -6.40 9.42
CA SER A 62 31.64 -5.55 8.49
C SER A 62 30.28 -5.02 9.01
N ASN A 63 30.07 -4.94 10.33
CA ASN A 63 28.82 -4.44 10.93
C ASN A 63 27.58 -5.21 10.45
N ILE A 64 27.73 -6.53 10.21
CA ILE A 64 26.62 -7.43 9.93
C ILE A 64 26.29 -8.19 11.21
N THR A 65 25.02 -8.16 11.59
CA THR A 65 24.49 -8.93 12.72
C THR A 65 23.52 -9.96 12.16
N ILE A 66 23.74 -11.24 12.46
CA ILE A 66 22.83 -12.33 12.09
C ILE A 66 22.12 -12.81 13.35
N LEU A 67 20.80 -12.67 13.38
CA LEU A 67 19.91 -13.26 14.37
C LEU A 67 19.33 -14.54 13.77
N ALA A 68 19.73 -15.70 14.28
CA ALA A 68 19.26 -16.99 13.80
C ALA A 68 18.25 -17.62 14.77
N PHE A 69 17.20 -18.21 14.23
CA PHE A 69 16.16 -18.95 14.94
C PHE A 69 16.15 -20.41 14.50
N ALA A 70 16.08 -21.33 15.46
CA ALA A 70 15.98 -22.75 15.21
C ALA A 70 14.89 -23.38 16.07
N SER A 71 14.00 -24.15 15.45
CA SER A 71 12.97 -24.92 16.13
C SER A 71 13.46 -26.34 16.43
N SER A 72 13.11 -26.85 17.61
CA SER A 72 13.41 -28.22 18.04
C SER A 72 12.16 -28.89 18.65
N PRO A 73 11.77 -30.10 18.20
CA PRO A 73 12.36 -30.85 17.09
C PRO A 73 12.16 -30.13 15.75
N THR A 74 13.04 -30.42 14.78
CA THR A 74 12.85 -29.94 13.39
C THR A 74 11.91 -30.89 12.69
N TYR A 75 10.67 -30.46 12.48
CA TYR A 75 9.68 -31.30 11.83
C TYR A 75 10.07 -31.62 10.39
N SER A 76 9.96 -32.92 10.08
CA SER A 76 10.34 -33.51 8.80
C SER A 76 9.16 -34.04 8.02
N THR A 77 7.95 -34.08 8.60
CA THR A 77 6.75 -34.64 7.96
C THR A 77 5.60 -33.66 7.95
N ALA A 78 4.69 -33.85 7.00
CA ALA A 78 3.43 -33.12 6.92
C ALA A 78 2.56 -33.36 8.16
N GLU A 79 2.57 -34.58 8.73
CA GLU A 79 1.78 -34.95 9.91
C GLU A 79 2.21 -34.18 11.18
N ASP A 80 3.48 -33.85 11.33
CA ASP A 80 3.97 -33.08 12.49
C ASP A 80 3.63 -31.57 12.41
N VAL A 81 3.59 -31.02 11.19
CA VAL A 81 3.25 -29.61 10.94
C VAL A 81 1.73 -29.42 10.83
N LEU A 82 1.01 -30.42 10.32
CA LEU A 82 -0.45 -30.40 10.15
C LEU A 82 -1.20 -30.93 11.39
N GLY A 83 -0.58 -31.81 12.18
CA GLY A 83 -1.16 -32.44 13.38
C GLY A 83 -1.19 -31.54 14.62
N GLY A 84 -0.41 -30.45 14.62
CA GLY A 84 -0.65 -29.31 15.51
C GLY A 84 -1.55 -28.32 14.79
N ASP A 85 -2.62 -27.84 15.44
CA ASP A 85 -3.61 -26.87 14.94
C ASP A 85 -3.21 -26.18 13.61
N SER A 86 -3.55 -26.80 12.48
CA SER A 86 -3.40 -26.27 11.10
C SER A 86 -4.27 -25.02 10.85
N GLU A 87 -4.74 -24.40 11.92
CA GLU A 87 -5.67 -23.29 11.89
C GLU A 87 -4.89 -21.99 11.67
N LEU A 88 -5.35 -21.23 10.67
CA LEU A 88 -5.02 -19.83 10.54
C LEU A 88 -5.70 -19.07 11.69
N GLU A 89 -4.90 -18.52 12.60
CA GLU A 89 -5.41 -17.68 13.69
C GLU A 89 -5.61 -16.25 13.17
N VAL A 90 -6.81 -15.71 13.39
CA VAL A 90 -7.16 -14.34 13.01
C VAL A 90 -6.48 -13.37 13.98
N ILE A 91 -5.62 -12.47 13.47
CA ILE A 91 -4.82 -11.53 14.26
C ILE A 91 -5.65 -10.62 15.17
N GLY A 92 -6.96 -10.45 14.93
CA GLY A 92 -7.83 -9.62 15.78
C GLY A 92 -7.84 -10.00 17.28
N SER A 93 -7.38 -11.20 17.66
CA SER A 93 -7.17 -11.63 19.04
C SER A 93 -5.79 -11.28 19.63
N LEU A 94 -4.81 -10.87 18.81
CA LEU A 94 -3.39 -10.73 19.16
C LEU A 94 -2.93 -9.27 19.07
N SER A 95 -2.74 -8.63 20.23
CA SER A 95 -2.32 -7.22 20.34
C SER A 95 -1.02 -6.87 19.59
N ILE A 96 -0.11 -7.85 19.45
CA ILE A 96 1.27 -7.67 18.97
C ILE A 96 1.32 -7.41 17.46
N PHE A 97 0.39 -7.98 16.68
CA PHE A 97 0.36 -7.89 15.21
C PHE A 97 -0.77 -7.01 14.67
N ASN A 98 -1.51 -6.30 15.52
CA ASN A 98 -2.58 -5.37 15.10
C ASN A 98 -2.11 -4.29 14.12
N PHE A 99 -0.83 -3.94 14.15
CA PHE A 99 -0.23 -2.97 13.22
C PHE A 99 -0.18 -3.47 11.76
N ILE A 100 -0.28 -4.78 11.53
CA ILE A 100 -0.24 -5.36 10.20
C ILE A 100 -1.49 -4.93 9.43
N GLY A 101 -2.68 -4.97 10.06
CA GLY A 101 -3.95 -4.61 9.45
C GLY A 101 -3.98 -3.18 8.88
N THR A 102 -4.83 -2.96 7.87
CA THR A 102 -5.14 -1.63 7.32
C THR A 102 -6.61 -1.32 7.53
N LYS A 103 -7.06 -0.08 7.26
CA LYS A 103 -8.49 0.24 7.28
C LYS A 103 -9.32 -0.65 6.35
N VAL A 104 -8.69 -1.19 5.30
CA VAL A 104 -9.32 -2.05 4.29
C VAL A 104 -9.18 -3.54 4.61
N ASN A 105 -8.06 -3.95 5.23
CA ASN A 105 -7.74 -5.34 5.56
C ASN A 105 -7.60 -5.51 7.08
N LEU A 106 -8.74 -5.51 7.80
CA LEU A 106 -8.78 -5.51 9.27
C LEU A 106 -8.52 -6.88 9.93
N SER A 107 -8.87 -7.99 9.27
CA SER A 107 -8.66 -9.35 9.80
C SER A 107 -7.72 -10.16 8.92
N VAL A 108 -6.43 -10.11 9.25
CA VAL A 108 -5.37 -10.93 8.65
C VAL A 108 -5.22 -12.22 9.45
N SER A 109 -4.83 -13.33 8.82
CA SER A 109 -4.61 -14.59 9.55
C SER A 109 -3.21 -15.16 9.35
N ILE A 110 -2.65 -15.74 10.42
CA ILE A 110 -1.28 -16.28 10.49
C ILE A 110 -1.34 -17.71 11.03
N HIS A 111 -0.38 -18.56 10.63
CA HIS A 111 -0.18 -19.91 11.15
C HIS A 111 -0.05 -19.93 12.68
N LYS A 112 -1.01 -20.54 13.37
CA LYS A 112 -1.13 -20.53 14.84
C LYS A 112 0.10 -21.05 15.57
N LEU A 113 0.70 -22.16 15.12
CA LEU A 113 1.91 -22.68 15.75
C LEU A 113 3.10 -21.70 15.66
N ALA A 114 3.20 -20.94 14.56
CA ALA A 114 4.26 -19.95 14.42
C ALA A 114 4.06 -18.78 15.40
N VAL A 115 2.81 -18.35 15.59
CA VAL A 115 2.44 -17.35 16.61
C VAL A 115 2.77 -17.87 18.00
N ASN A 116 2.33 -19.08 18.36
CA ASN A 116 2.58 -19.67 19.68
C ASN A 116 4.08 -19.74 20.01
N LEU A 117 4.90 -20.18 19.04
CA LEU A 117 6.35 -20.21 19.18
C LEU A 117 6.92 -18.80 19.37
N PHE A 118 6.46 -17.82 18.59
CA PHE A 118 6.90 -16.43 18.73
C PHE A 118 6.52 -15.86 20.11
N THR A 119 5.28 -16.05 20.57
CA THR A 119 4.80 -15.57 21.87
C THR A 119 5.55 -16.22 23.03
N SER A 120 6.03 -17.46 22.88
CA SER A 120 6.79 -18.16 23.91
C SER A 120 8.12 -17.48 24.26
N ILE A 121 8.70 -16.69 23.34
CA ILE A 121 9.97 -15.98 23.51
C ILE A 121 9.81 -14.44 23.38
N GLU A 122 8.59 -13.92 23.34
CA GLU A 122 8.30 -12.52 23.07
C GLU A 122 8.96 -11.56 24.08
N ASN A 123 8.95 -11.91 25.36
CA ASN A 123 9.54 -11.08 26.42
C ASN A 123 11.04 -10.88 26.20
N GLU A 124 11.75 -11.93 25.79
CA GLU A 124 13.18 -11.86 25.47
C GLU A 124 13.43 -11.06 24.18
N LEU A 125 12.61 -11.31 23.16
CA LEU A 125 12.69 -10.60 21.88
C LEU A 125 12.37 -9.11 22.01
N SER A 126 11.55 -8.69 22.98
CA SER A 126 11.24 -7.29 23.26
C SER A 126 12.48 -6.51 23.68
N SER A 127 13.29 -7.07 24.58
CA SER A 127 14.56 -6.46 24.99
C SER A 127 15.55 -6.42 23.82
N LEU A 128 15.61 -7.48 23.01
CA LEU A 128 16.47 -7.53 21.84
C LEU A 128 16.09 -6.50 20.78
N LYS A 129 14.79 -6.33 20.53
CA LYS A 129 14.25 -5.35 19.56
C LYS A 129 14.71 -3.92 19.87
N GLN A 130 14.81 -3.54 21.14
CA GLN A 130 15.33 -2.23 21.55
C GLN A 130 16.83 -2.07 21.29
N GLN A 131 17.61 -3.15 21.38
CA GLN A 131 19.06 -3.13 21.18
C GLN A 131 19.48 -3.12 19.71
N LEU A 132 18.63 -3.61 18.80
CA LEU A 132 18.93 -3.74 17.37
C LEU A 132 18.73 -2.42 16.57
N GLY A 133 18.52 -1.29 17.25
CA GLY A 133 18.08 -0.02 16.66
C GLY A 133 19.11 0.77 15.84
N ASP A 134 20.41 0.65 16.11
CA ASP A 134 21.37 1.64 15.59
C ASP A 134 22.56 1.00 14.84
N THR A 135 22.62 1.27 13.53
CA THR A 135 23.80 1.24 12.63
C THR A 135 24.29 -0.07 11.97
N SER A 136 23.80 -1.26 12.36
CA SER A 136 24.27 -2.54 11.74
C SER A 136 23.31 -3.08 10.67
N THR A 137 23.85 -3.76 9.64
CA THR A 137 23.04 -4.50 8.68
C THR A 137 22.53 -5.76 9.38
N LEU A 138 21.22 -5.84 9.58
CA LEU A 138 20.59 -6.93 10.32
C LEU A 138 20.07 -8.00 9.36
N ILE A 139 20.53 -9.23 9.54
CA ILE A 139 20.00 -10.42 8.88
C ILE A 139 19.25 -11.25 9.92
N ILE A 140 18.03 -11.61 9.62
CA ILE A 140 17.19 -12.44 10.48
C ILE A 140 16.97 -13.75 9.73
N THR A 141 17.28 -14.90 10.33
CA THR A 141 17.23 -16.16 9.59
C THR A 141 16.68 -17.30 10.41
N GLY A 142 16.16 -18.33 9.74
CA GLY A 142 15.72 -19.54 10.39
C GLY A 142 15.37 -20.64 9.41
N HIS A 143 15.29 -21.86 9.92
CA HIS A 143 14.96 -23.06 9.16
C HIS A 143 13.61 -23.63 9.61
N SER A 144 12.78 -24.10 8.67
CA SER A 144 11.45 -24.66 8.97
C SER A 144 10.60 -23.67 9.81
N LEU A 145 9.99 -24.11 10.92
CA LEU A 145 9.24 -23.25 11.85
C LEU A 145 10.09 -22.15 12.50
N GLY A 146 11.41 -22.36 12.65
CA GLY A 146 12.33 -21.30 13.05
C GLY A 146 12.36 -20.14 12.06
N GLY A 147 12.24 -20.42 10.75
CA GLY A 147 12.11 -19.38 9.73
C GLY A 147 10.73 -18.70 9.71
N SER A 148 9.67 -19.40 10.13
CA SER A 148 8.37 -18.76 10.40
C SER A 148 8.46 -17.75 11.55
N VAL A 149 9.15 -18.09 12.65
CA VAL A 149 9.41 -17.17 13.77
C VAL A 149 10.31 -16.01 13.33
N ALA A 150 11.35 -16.27 12.53
CA ALA A 150 12.20 -15.23 11.93
C ALA A 150 11.39 -14.23 11.10
N SER A 151 10.43 -14.72 10.32
CA SER A 151 9.55 -13.88 9.50
C SER A 151 8.63 -13.01 10.37
N LEU A 152 8.04 -13.58 11.42
CA LEU A 152 7.22 -12.86 12.39
C LEU A 152 8.00 -11.78 13.14
N PHE A 153 9.21 -12.10 13.60
CA PHE A 153 10.09 -11.12 14.24
C PHE A 153 10.46 -9.98 13.30
N THR A 154 10.72 -10.30 12.02
CA THR A 154 11.00 -9.28 10.99
C THR A 154 9.80 -8.35 10.81
N LEU A 155 8.58 -8.88 10.64
CA LEU A 155 7.36 -8.06 10.53
C LEU A 155 7.18 -7.17 11.76
N TRP A 156 7.40 -7.71 12.96
CA TRP A 156 7.31 -6.96 14.21
C TRP A 156 8.36 -5.87 14.35
N LEU A 157 9.57 -6.08 13.80
CA LEU A 157 10.65 -5.09 13.80
C LEU A 157 10.37 -3.95 12.83
N LEU A 158 9.83 -4.26 11.64
CA LEU A 158 9.44 -3.29 10.62
C LEU A 158 8.38 -2.29 11.13
N ASN A 159 7.56 -2.69 12.12
CA ASN A 159 6.62 -1.79 12.79
C ASN A 159 7.28 -0.70 13.65
N SER A 160 8.54 -0.82 14.02
CA SER A 160 9.19 0.14 14.92
C SER A 160 10.32 0.92 14.24
N MET A 161 10.61 0.60 12.97
CA MET A 161 11.73 1.18 12.24
C MET A 161 11.28 2.32 11.33
N SER A 162 12.02 3.44 11.36
CA SER A 162 11.99 4.42 10.27
C SER A 162 12.80 3.89 9.09
N LEU A 163 12.15 3.17 8.17
CA LEU A 163 12.78 2.57 6.97
C LEU A 163 13.40 3.59 5.99
N LYS A 164 13.36 4.89 6.31
CA LYS A 164 14.01 5.97 5.55
C LYS A 164 15.38 6.33 6.08
N ASP A 165 15.58 6.15 7.39
CA ASP A 165 16.77 6.56 8.12
C ASP A 165 17.63 5.36 8.51
N THR A 166 17.03 4.16 8.57
CA THR A 166 17.71 2.90 8.88
C THR A 166 17.70 1.95 7.68
N LYS A 167 18.75 1.12 7.58
CA LYS A 167 18.78 0.04 6.59
C LYS A 167 17.73 -1.02 6.99
N PRO A 168 16.83 -1.43 6.09
CA PRO A 168 15.85 -2.46 6.40
C PRO A 168 16.56 -3.79 6.74
N PRO A 169 15.99 -4.61 7.64
CA PRO A 169 16.48 -5.95 7.89
C PRO A 169 16.27 -6.85 6.65
N LEU A 170 17.11 -7.87 6.49
CA LEU A 170 16.92 -8.93 5.51
C LEU A 170 16.56 -10.24 6.23
N CYS A 171 15.35 -10.72 6.02
CA CYS A 171 14.86 -12.02 6.48
C CYS A 171 15.17 -13.10 5.45
N ILE A 172 15.98 -14.10 5.83
CA ILE A 172 16.34 -15.24 4.98
C ILE A 172 15.82 -16.51 5.62
N THR A 173 14.82 -17.15 5.02
CA THR A 173 14.26 -18.41 5.53
C THR A 173 14.74 -19.59 4.69
N PHE A 174 14.88 -20.76 5.30
CA PHE A 174 15.23 -22.00 4.62
C PHE A 174 14.14 -23.04 4.86
N GLY A 175 13.51 -23.54 3.81
CA GLY A 175 12.52 -24.61 3.93
C GLY A 175 11.34 -24.29 4.84
N SER A 176 10.97 -23.02 4.97
CA SER A 176 9.88 -22.61 5.86
C SER A 176 8.50 -22.83 5.22
N PRO A 177 7.49 -23.22 6.02
CA PRO A 177 6.12 -23.29 5.54
C PRO A 177 5.57 -21.89 5.23
N LEU A 178 4.51 -21.83 4.40
CA LEU A 178 3.77 -20.59 4.17
C LEU A 178 3.18 -20.08 5.49
N LEU A 179 3.29 -18.76 5.73
CA LEU A 179 3.04 -18.19 7.07
C LEU A 179 1.62 -17.69 7.29
N GLY A 180 0.93 -17.19 6.27
CA GLY A 180 -0.38 -16.58 6.46
C GLY A 180 -1.19 -16.47 5.19
N ASP A 181 -2.36 -15.84 5.33
CA ASP A 181 -3.41 -15.86 4.32
C ASP A 181 -3.20 -14.84 3.19
N ASN A 182 -4.14 -14.83 2.25
CA ASN A 182 -4.19 -13.84 1.16
C ASN A 182 -4.28 -12.39 1.65
N ARG A 183 -4.86 -12.13 2.83
CA ARG A 183 -4.89 -10.77 3.38
C ARG A 183 -3.52 -10.36 3.91
N LEU A 184 -2.79 -11.26 4.59
CA LEU A 184 -1.40 -11.02 4.98
C LEU A 184 -0.55 -10.68 3.76
N GLN A 185 -0.65 -11.51 2.71
CA GLN A 185 0.09 -11.31 1.47
C GLN A 185 -0.21 -9.96 0.83
N ARG A 186 -1.48 -9.57 0.72
CA ARG A 186 -1.87 -8.26 0.14
C ARG A 186 -1.32 -7.11 0.95
N VAL A 187 -1.45 -7.17 2.26
CA VAL A 187 -0.96 -6.14 3.18
C VAL A 187 0.55 -5.95 3.05
N ILE A 188 1.31 -7.04 2.93
CA ILE A 188 2.76 -6.98 2.72
C ILE A 188 3.08 -6.47 1.31
N ALA A 189 2.36 -6.92 0.28
CA ALA A 189 2.57 -6.49 -1.11
C ALA A 189 2.24 -5.00 -1.34
N GLU A 190 1.28 -4.45 -0.61
CA GLU A 190 0.95 -3.03 -0.56
C GLU A 190 2.07 -2.19 0.08
N ARG A 191 3.03 -2.83 0.76
CA ARG A 191 4.22 -2.23 1.40
C ARG A 191 5.50 -2.74 0.74
N PRO A 192 5.93 -2.17 -0.40
CA PRO A 192 7.08 -2.69 -1.14
C PRO A 192 8.38 -2.81 -0.33
N LEU A 193 8.61 -1.89 0.61
CA LEU A 193 9.76 -1.95 1.50
C LEU A 193 9.72 -3.17 2.43
N TRP A 194 8.54 -3.57 2.90
CA TRP A 194 8.38 -4.78 3.72
C TRP A 194 8.56 -6.02 2.86
N ASN A 195 7.87 -6.11 1.71
CA ASN A 195 7.97 -7.28 0.84
C ASN A 195 9.41 -7.55 0.38
N ALA A 196 10.20 -6.49 0.15
CA ALA A 196 11.62 -6.59 -0.22
C ALA A 196 12.54 -7.09 0.91
N CYS A 197 12.06 -7.16 2.16
CA CYS A 197 12.84 -7.67 3.29
C CYS A 197 12.86 -9.19 3.36
N PHE A 198 12.09 -9.92 2.55
CA PHE A 198 11.93 -11.38 2.71
C PHE A 198 12.50 -12.14 1.51
N LEU A 199 13.42 -13.06 1.79
CA LEU A 199 13.99 -14.03 0.87
C LEU A 199 13.77 -15.44 1.41
N ASN A 200 12.92 -16.22 0.73
CA ASN A 200 12.58 -17.58 1.11
C ASN A 200 13.34 -18.57 0.22
N VAL A 201 14.31 -19.28 0.81
CA VAL A 201 15.14 -20.26 0.12
C VAL A 201 14.47 -21.63 0.20
N VAL A 202 14.18 -22.21 -0.97
CA VAL A 202 13.44 -23.46 -1.11
C VAL A 202 14.23 -24.43 -1.97
N SER A 203 14.47 -25.63 -1.47
CA SER A 203 14.96 -26.73 -2.30
C SER A 203 13.81 -27.38 -3.06
N ASN A 204 14.03 -27.73 -4.32
CA ASN A 204 13.03 -28.46 -5.12
C ASN A 204 12.72 -29.85 -4.54
N GLN A 205 13.51 -30.36 -3.59
CA GLN A 205 13.24 -31.61 -2.87
C GLN A 205 12.51 -31.41 -1.54
N ASP A 206 12.39 -30.17 -1.05
CA ASP A 206 11.82 -29.89 0.27
C ASP A 206 10.29 -29.79 0.21
N HIS A 207 9.56 -30.62 0.96
CA HIS A 207 8.10 -30.62 0.98
C HIS A 207 7.51 -29.56 1.91
N ILE A 208 8.26 -29.04 2.87
CA ILE A 208 7.73 -28.18 3.93
C ILE A 208 7.10 -26.89 3.36
N PRO A 209 7.74 -26.18 2.39
CA PRO A 209 7.14 -24.99 1.78
C PRO A 209 5.87 -25.26 0.95
N ARG A 210 5.57 -26.53 0.66
CA ARG A 210 4.47 -26.99 -0.20
C ARG A 210 3.30 -27.59 0.59
N LEU A 211 3.43 -27.80 1.89
CA LEU A 211 2.40 -28.43 2.72
C LEU A 211 1.02 -27.78 2.58
N PHE A 212 1.00 -26.46 2.37
CA PHE A 212 -0.22 -25.68 2.25
C PHE A 212 -0.53 -25.27 0.80
N THR A 213 0.04 -25.91 -0.23
CA THR A 213 -0.22 -25.56 -1.64
C THR A 213 -1.32 -26.40 -2.29
N SER A 214 -1.62 -27.56 -1.72
CA SER A 214 -2.61 -28.52 -2.23
C SER A 214 -4.04 -28.23 -1.79
N SER A 215 -4.98 -28.43 -2.73
CA SER A 215 -6.44 -28.37 -2.52
C SER A 215 -7.00 -29.70 -1.99
N GLU A 216 -6.20 -30.77 -2.02
CA GLU A 216 -6.60 -32.08 -1.54
C GLU A 216 -5.88 -32.34 -0.23
N ASN A 217 -6.62 -32.15 0.86
CA ASN A 217 -6.25 -32.73 2.13
C ASN A 217 -6.29 -34.27 1.92
N PRO A 218 -5.18 -35.01 2.05
CA PRO A 218 -5.17 -36.46 1.76
C PRO A 218 -6.10 -37.28 2.68
N LEU A 219 -6.64 -36.65 3.73
CA LEU A 219 -7.56 -37.24 4.70
C LEU A 219 -9.02 -36.75 4.64
N SER A 220 -9.42 -35.84 3.74
CA SER A 220 -10.81 -35.35 3.70
C SER A 220 -11.58 -35.86 2.48
N ASN A 221 -12.44 -36.87 2.68
CA ASN A 221 -13.51 -37.25 1.77
C ASN A 221 -14.66 -36.21 1.76
N ALA A 222 -14.34 -34.93 1.66
CA ALA A 222 -15.30 -33.83 1.61
C ALA A 222 -15.16 -33.07 0.29
N THR A 223 -16.20 -33.14 -0.53
CA THR A 223 -16.36 -32.53 -1.85
C THR A 223 -16.54 -31.00 -1.78
N SER A 224 -15.57 -30.30 -1.21
CA SER A 224 -15.48 -28.83 -1.31
C SER A 224 -14.04 -28.41 -1.58
N SER A 225 -13.82 -27.79 -2.74
CA SER A 225 -12.56 -27.20 -3.21
C SER A 225 -12.12 -26.00 -2.34
N GLN A 226 -11.74 -26.25 -1.08
CA GLN A 226 -11.23 -25.23 -0.17
C GLN A 226 -9.73 -25.09 -0.39
N ASN A 227 -9.34 -24.06 -1.13
CA ASN A 227 -7.97 -23.56 -1.21
C ASN A 227 -7.46 -23.32 0.23
N SER A 228 -6.27 -23.81 0.61
CA SER A 228 -5.71 -23.77 1.99
C SER A 228 -5.66 -22.40 2.68
N GLY A 229 -6.01 -21.32 1.98
CA GLY A 229 -5.98 -19.94 2.48
C GLY A 229 -4.59 -19.30 2.45
N TYR A 230 -3.53 -20.10 2.62
CA TYR A 230 -2.13 -19.65 2.67
C TYR A 230 -1.67 -19.02 1.35
N ARG A 231 -0.84 -17.98 1.46
CA ARG A 231 -0.22 -17.30 0.32
C ARG A 231 1.25 -16.98 0.58
N PRO A 232 2.14 -17.14 -0.43
CA PRO A 232 3.52 -16.73 -0.32
C PRO A 232 3.65 -15.20 -0.39
N PHE A 233 4.61 -14.65 0.33
CA PHE A 233 5.04 -13.26 0.22
C PHE A 233 6.58 -13.18 0.26
N GLY A 234 7.13 -12.05 -0.18
CA GLY A 234 8.57 -11.91 -0.40
C GLY A 234 9.05 -12.59 -1.69
N THR A 235 10.37 -12.68 -1.82
CA THR A 235 11.04 -13.32 -2.95
C THR A 235 11.29 -14.79 -2.61
N PHE A 236 11.00 -15.70 -3.53
CA PHE A 236 11.32 -17.12 -3.38
C PHE A 236 12.50 -17.47 -4.28
N LEU A 237 13.57 -17.99 -3.69
CA LEU A 237 14.74 -18.53 -4.39
C LEU A 237 14.65 -20.06 -4.37
N ILE A 238 14.39 -20.64 -5.53
CA ILE A 238 14.19 -22.08 -5.70
C ILE A 238 15.47 -22.70 -6.23
N TYR A 239 15.98 -23.71 -5.53
CA TYR A 239 17.19 -24.47 -5.87
C TYR A 239 16.86 -25.86 -6.41
N SER A 240 17.60 -26.28 -7.43
CA SER A 240 17.59 -27.65 -7.95
C SER A 240 19.01 -28.14 -8.24
N ASP A 241 19.12 -29.40 -8.67
CA ASP A 241 20.34 -29.98 -9.22
C ASP A 241 20.82 -29.28 -10.51
N THR A 242 19.92 -28.57 -11.20
CA THR A 242 20.19 -27.91 -12.48
C THR A 242 20.50 -26.42 -12.40
N GLY A 243 20.17 -25.78 -11.28
CA GLY A 243 20.40 -24.36 -11.07
C GLY A 243 19.50 -23.78 -9.99
N CYS A 244 19.31 -22.46 -10.06
CA CYS A 244 18.40 -21.75 -9.19
C CYS A 244 17.71 -20.61 -9.95
N THR A 245 16.54 -20.20 -9.47
CA THR A 245 15.79 -19.07 -10.01
C THR A 245 14.99 -18.37 -8.91
N CYS A 246 14.71 -17.08 -9.11
CA CYS A 246 13.89 -16.27 -8.21
C CYS A 246 12.51 -15.98 -8.79
N PHE A 247 11.48 -16.04 -7.93
CA PHE A 247 10.14 -15.56 -8.23
C PHE A 247 9.70 -14.55 -7.17
N GLU A 248 9.06 -13.45 -7.59
CA GLU A 248 8.54 -12.40 -6.68
C GLU A 248 7.00 -12.34 -6.64
N ASP A 249 6.34 -12.75 -7.74
CA ASP A 249 4.88 -12.72 -7.81
C ASP A 249 4.29 -13.89 -7.01
N SER A 250 3.50 -13.57 -5.98
CA SER A 250 2.90 -14.55 -5.05
C SER A 250 2.15 -15.66 -5.78
N GLU A 251 1.41 -15.26 -6.80
CA GLU A 251 0.62 -16.14 -7.62
C GLU A 251 1.57 -17.04 -8.46
N ALA A 252 2.55 -16.50 -9.17
CA ALA A 252 3.54 -17.32 -9.89
C ALA A 252 4.27 -18.32 -8.97
N ILE A 253 4.66 -17.89 -7.76
CA ILE A 253 5.30 -18.74 -6.75
C ILE A 253 4.41 -19.96 -6.43
N LEU A 254 3.11 -19.75 -6.18
CA LEU A 254 2.19 -20.85 -5.88
C LEU A 254 2.11 -21.87 -7.01
N ASP A 255 2.03 -21.42 -8.27
CA ASP A 255 1.95 -22.34 -9.40
C ASP A 255 3.22 -23.17 -9.54
N VAL A 256 4.39 -22.54 -9.34
CA VAL A 256 5.69 -23.23 -9.37
C VAL A 256 5.79 -24.23 -8.22
N LEU A 257 5.39 -23.86 -7.00
CA LEU A 257 5.39 -24.77 -5.84
C LEU A 257 4.48 -25.99 -6.06
N ARG A 258 3.27 -25.79 -6.63
CA ARG A 258 2.36 -26.89 -7.00
C ARG A 258 2.95 -27.77 -8.11
N ALA A 259 3.59 -27.17 -9.11
CA ALA A 259 4.25 -27.92 -10.17
C ALA A 259 5.37 -28.81 -9.63
N LEU A 260 6.15 -28.31 -8.65
CA LEU A 260 7.19 -29.09 -7.98
C LEU A 260 6.64 -30.25 -7.14
N GLU A 261 5.47 -30.08 -6.52
CA GLU A 261 4.74 -31.15 -5.82
C GLU A 261 4.41 -32.30 -6.78
N VAL A 262 3.78 -31.99 -7.91
CA VAL A 262 3.44 -32.98 -8.96
C VAL A 262 4.67 -33.69 -9.52
N VAL A 263 5.78 -32.98 -9.71
CA VAL A 263 7.03 -33.56 -10.22
C VAL A 263 7.66 -34.53 -9.19
N ASN A 264 7.52 -34.25 -7.89
CA ASN A 264 8.14 -35.06 -6.84
C ASN A 264 7.32 -36.29 -6.45
N ASP A 265 6.00 -36.20 -6.42
CA ASP A 265 5.13 -37.34 -6.09
C ASP A 265 5.30 -38.50 -7.08
N ARG A 266 5.68 -38.18 -8.33
CA ARG A 266 5.95 -39.17 -9.38
C ARG A 266 7.24 -39.96 -9.18
N ASN A 267 8.18 -39.47 -8.37
CA ASN A 267 9.49 -40.12 -8.19
C ASN A 267 9.48 -41.29 -7.18
N GLN A 268 8.32 -41.71 -6.66
CA GLN A 268 8.06 -42.96 -5.90
C GLN A 268 9.18 -43.43 -4.94
N ASP A 269 9.83 -42.52 -4.23
CA ASP A 269 10.78 -42.87 -3.17
C ASP A 269 10.19 -42.44 -1.81
N PRO A 270 9.54 -43.36 -1.07
CA PRO A 270 8.94 -43.07 0.23
C PRO A 270 9.96 -42.54 1.25
N SER A 271 11.26 -42.79 1.06
CA SER A 271 12.31 -42.33 1.96
C SER A 271 12.63 -40.83 1.84
N ARG A 272 12.18 -40.15 0.77
CA ARG A 272 12.38 -38.71 0.56
C ARG A 272 11.49 -37.84 1.45
N PHE A 273 10.32 -38.32 1.83
CA PHE A 273 9.36 -37.57 2.64
C PHE A 273 9.75 -37.47 4.13
N SER A 274 10.76 -38.22 4.56
CA SER A 274 11.17 -38.34 5.97
C SER A 274 12.53 -37.70 6.29
N ARG A 275 13.19 -37.03 5.33
CA ARG A 275 14.55 -36.50 5.55
C ARG A 275 14.56 -34.98 5.57
N VAL A 276 14.87 -34.41 6.74
CA VAL A 276 15.19 -32.98 6.89
C VAL A 276 16.26 -32.60 5.86
N ILE A 277 15.96 -31.61 5.01
CA ILE A 277 16.89 -31.15 3.98
C ILE A 277 18.01 -30.35 4.64
N ASN A 278 19.25 -30.80 4.48
CA ASN A 278 20.42 -30.01 4.86
C ASN A 278 20.77 -29.02 3.74
N TYR A 279 20.28 -27.79 3.85
CA TYR A 279 20.56 -26.72 2.88
C TYR A 279 22.06 -26.41 2.76
N GLY A 280 22.88 -26.66 3.79
CA GLY A 280 24.33 -26.50 3.72
C GLY A 280 24.97 -27.34 2.63
N SER A 281 24.52 -28.60 2.47
CA SER A 281 24.99 -29.48 1.40
C SER A 281 24.61 -29.02 -0.01
N ILE A 282 23.58 -28.17 -0.12
CA ILE A 282 23.17 -27.53 -1.38
C ILE A 282 24.04 -26.30 -1.65
N LEU A 283 24.39 -25.53 -0.61
CA LEU A 283 25.16 -24.29 -0.70
C LEU A 283 26.69 -24.51 -0.83
N ASP A 284 27.25 -25.53 -0.17
CA ASP A 284 28.70 -25.81 -0.13
C ASP A 284 29.36 -26.11 -1.50
N PRO A 285 28.76 -26.94 -2.39
CA PRO A 285 29.32 -27.20 -3.71
C PRO A 285 29.34 -25.97 -4.62
N LEU A 286 28.49 -24.97 -4.34
CA LEU A 286 28.31 -23.80 -5.17
C LEU A 286 29.45 -22.80 -4.96
N LYS A 287 29.90 -22.57 -3.72
CA LYS A 287 31.09 -21.74 -3.44
C LYS A 287 32.35 -22.21 -4.19
N ASN A 288 32.57 -23.53 -4.24
CA ASN A 288 33.70 -24.13 -4.93
C ASN A 288 33.57 -24.10 -6.46
N ASN A 289 32.34 -24.09 -6.98
CA ASN A 289 32.05 -24.01 -8.42
C ASN A 289 32.12 -22.58 -8.95
N THR A 290 31.72 -21.57 -8.17
CA THR A 290 31.78 -20.15 -8.57
C THR A 290 33.24 -19.67 -8.63
N ILE A 291 34.09 -20.09 -7.68
CA ILE A 291 35.53 -19.74 -7.66
C ILE A 291 36.32 -20.45 -8.78
N ARG A 292 35.97 -21.70 -9.15
CA ARG A 292 36.63 -22.42 -10.26
C ARG A 292 36.17 -22.00 -11.67
N LYS A 293 35.03 -21.31 -11.80
CA LYS A 293 34.45 -20.93 -13.10
C LYS A 293 34.69 -19.47 -13.48
N GLY A 294 35.62 -18.79 -12.79
CA GLY A 294 35.99 -17.39 -13.03
C GLY A 294 36.85 -17.09 -14.27
N ALA A 295 37.28 -18.05 -15.08
CA ALA A 295 38.10 -17.73 -16.27
C ALA A 295 38.10 -18.74 -17.44
N SER A 296 37.50 -19.93 -17.34
CA SER A 296 37.71 -20.96 -18.38
C SER A 296 36.56 -21.95 -18.58
N ARG A 297 35.32 -21.45 -18.51
CA ARG A 297 34.16 -22.00 -19.21
C ARG A 297 33.03 -20.98 -19.10
N PRO A 298 32.54 -20.39 -20.20
CA PRO A 298 31.20 -19.85 -20.20
C PRO A 298 30.30 -20.98 -19.70
N ARG A 299 29.40 -20.71 -18.75
CA ARG A 299 28.21 -21.54 -18.61
C ARG A 299 27.51 -21.36 -19.95
N ASN A 300 27.83 -22.22 -20.92
CA ASN A 300 27.10 -22.31 -22.17
C ASN A 300 25.63 -22.41 -21.76
N PRO A 301 24.75 -21.49 -22.17
CA PRO A 301 23.33 -21.78 -22.19
C PRO A 301 23.04 -22.91 -23.19
N VAL A 302 24.05 -23.42 -23.91
CA VAL A 302 23.90 -24.30 -25.06
C VAL A 302 25.04 -25.33 -25.11
N SER A 303 24.89 -26.46 -24.43
CA SER A 303 25.54 -27.72 -24.90
C SER A 303 24.62 -28.93 -24.86
N ARG A 304 23.39 -28.73 -24.43
CA ARG A 304 22.24 -29.36 -25.07
C ARG A 304 21.38 -28.22 -25.56
N ARG A 305 21.46 -27.87 -26.85
CA ARG A 305 20.29 -27.28 -27.50
C ARG A 305 19.14 -28.18 -27.09
N PRO A 306 18.06 -27.68 -26.47
CA PRO A 306 16.90 -28.52 -26.36
C PRO A 306 16.56 -28.96 -27.79
N ARG A 307 16.33 -30.26 -28.00
CA ARG A 307 15.96 -30.80 -29.32
C ARG A 307 14.53 -30.34 -29.61
N PHE A 308 14.34 -29.04 -29.87
CA PHE A 308 13.08 -28.49 -30.29
C PHE A 308 13.10 -28.37 -31.81
N ARG A 309 12.50 -29.36 -32.46
CA ARG A 309 12.09 -29.27 -33.86
C ARG A 309 10.98 -28.22 -33.96
N ASN A 310 11.31 -27.02 -34.48
CA ASN A 310 10.56 -26.30 -35.53
C ASN A 310 10.76 -24.78 -35.47
N ASN A 311 10.87 -24.18 -36.66
CA ASN A 311 11.04 -22.76 -36.95
C ASN A 311 9.74 -21.95 -36.72
N SER A 312 9.45 -21.54 -35.48
CA SER A 312 8.56 -20.38 -35.24
C SER A 312 9.31 -19.32 -34.46
N VAL A 313 9.09 -18.05 -34.81
CA VAL A 313 9.59 -16.87 -34.09
C VAL A 313 9.25 -17.03 -32.60
N PHE A 314 10.27 -17.24 -31.76
CA PHE A 314 10.07 -17.44 -30.32
C PHE A 314 9.79 -16.12 -29.64
N ASP A 315 8.77 -16.11 -28.79
CA ASP A 315 8.53 -15.03 -27.83
C ASP A 315 9.64 -15.06 -26.74
N PRO A 316 10.43 -13.99 -26.57
CA PRO A 316 11.53 -13.94 -25.60
C PRO A 316 11.08 -14.24 -24.16
N LEU A 317 9.89 -13.76 -23.78
CA LEU A 317 9.31 -13.97 -22.45
C LEU A 317 9.04 -15.45 -22.18
N GLN A 318 8.47 -16.14 -23.18
CA GLN A 318 8.23 -17.57 -23.10
C GLN A 318 9.53 -18.37 -22.98
N ALA A 319 10.57 -18.00 -23.73
CA ALA A 319 11.86 -18.66 -23.67
C ALA A 319 12.51 -18.52 -22.28
N GLU A 320 12.37 -17.36 -21.65
CA GLU A 320 12.88 -17.10 -20.31
C GLU A 320 12.14 -17.90 -19.24
N ILE A 321 10.81 -17.92 -19.26
CA ILE A 321 10.00 -18.73 -18.32
C ILE A 321 10.40 -20.22 -18.41
N ILE A 322 10.68 -20.73 -19.61
CA ILE A 322 11.17 -22.10 -19.78
C ILE A 322 12.51 -22.30 -19.06
N LEU A 323 13.46 -21.36 -19.21
CA LEU A 323 14.76 -21.44 -18.54
C LEU A 323 14.63 -21.35 -17.02
N GLU A 324 13.74 -20.51 -16.50
CA GLU A 324 13.44 -20.42 -15.07
C GLU A 324 12.85 -21.73 -14.52
N LEU A 325 11.87 -22.32 -15.22
CA LEU A 325 11.28 -23.60 -14.84
C LEU A 325 12.31 -24.73 -14.88
N GLU A 326 13.16 -24.78 -15.90
CA GLU A 326 14.27 -25.74 -15.97
C GLU A 326 15.23 -25.56 -14.80
N ALA A 327 15.61 -24.32 -14.45
CA ALA A 327 16.47 -24.02 -13.31
C ALA A 327 15.83 -24.36 -11.96
N ALA A 328 14.49 -24.27 -11.84
CA ALA A 328 13.74 -24.76 -10.67
C ALA A 328 13.66 -26.30 -10.61
N GLY A 329 14.07 -27.01 -11.67
CA GLY A 329 14.03 -28.48 -11.77
C GLY A 329 12.76 -29.04 -12.39
N ILE A 330 11.91 -28.19 -12.99
CA ILE A 330 10.68 -28.58 -13.68
C ILE A 330 11.04 -28.84 -15.16
N LYS A 331 11.28 -30.11 -15.51
CA LYS A 331 11.73 -30.55 -16.84
C LYS A 331 10.57 -31.15 -17.64
N ASN A 332 10.65 -31.07 -18.97
CA ASN A 332 9.65 -31.64 -19.88
C ASN A 332 9.93 -33.15 -20.12
N ILE A 333 9.04 -34.07 -19.72
CA ILE A 333 9.22 -35.52 -19.90
C ILE A 333 8.02 -36.09 -20.69
N GLN A 334 8.17 -36.43 -21.98
CA GLN A 334 7.14 -37.08 -22.84
C GLN A 334 5.93 -36.22 -23.28
N GLN A 335 5.17 -36.73 -24.28
CA GLN A 335 4.18 -35.98 -25.09
C GLN A 335 2.91 -35.51 -24.32
N GLN A 336 2.37 -36.29 -23.39
CA GLN A 336 1.21 -35.87 -22.56
C GLN A 336 1.59 -34.76 -21.55
N GLU A 337 2.84 -34.74 -21.09
CA GLU A 337 3.36 -33.70 -20.17
C GLU A 337 3.62 -32.37 -20.88
N THR A 338 3.68 -32.40 -22.21
CA THR A 338 3.86 -31.19 -23.02
C THR A 338 2.64 -30.26 -22.91
N ASP A 339 1.43 -30.79 -22.70
CA ASP A 339 0.22 -29.98 -22.54
C ASP A 339 0.16 -29.28 -21.17
N ALA A 340 0.46 -29.99 -20.08
CA ALA A 340 0.49 -29.42 -18.73
C ALA A 340 1.60 -28.36 -18.59
N MET A 341 2.79 -28.64 -19.13
CA MET A 341 3.89 -27.68 -19.17
C MET A 341 3.54 -26.45 -20.01
N ARG A 342 2.91 -26.64 -21.19
CA ARG A 342 2.44 -25.50 -22.01
C ARG A 342 1.42 -24.65 -21.27
N SER A 343 0.51 -25.27 -20.51
CA SER A 343 -0.45 -24.56 -19.67
C SER A 343 0.23 -23.76 -18.56
N LEU A 344 1.21 -24.34 -17.86
CA LEU A 344 1.98 -23.63 -16.82
C LEU A 344 2.75 -22.43 -17.41
N ILE A 345 3.41 -22.62 -18.55
CA ILE A 345 4.13 -21.54 -19.24
C ILE A 345 3.17 -20.42 -19.65
N SER A 346 2.00 -20.77 -20.20
CA SER A 346 0.97 -19.78 -20.58
C SER A 346 0.45 -19.02 -19.35
N LEU A 347 0.25 -19.72 -18.23
CA LEU A 347 -0.23 -19.13 -16.98
C LEU A 347 0.79 -18.16 -16.38
N LEU A 348 2.07 -18.55 -16.32
CA LEU A 348 3.15 -17.69 -15.83
C LEU A 348 3.34 -16.46 -16.71
N LYS A 349 3.23 -16.62 -18.03
CA LYS A 349 3.26 -15.51 -18.98
C LYS A 349 2.12 -14.52 -18.71
N GLU A 350 0.91 -15.01 -18.52
CA GLU A 350 -0.24 -14.16 -18.18
C GLU A 350 0.00 -13.41 -16.85
N ARG A 351 0.52 -14.08 -15.82
CA ARG A 351 0.85 -13.46 -14.53
C ARG A 351 1.88 -12.34 -14.69
N GLN A 352 2.94 -12.57 -15.47
CA GLN A 352 3.96 -11.56 -15.71
C GLN A 352 3.41 -10.34 -16.48
N ASP A 353 2.55 -10.56 -17.49
CA ASP A 353 1.85 -9.48 -18.19
C ASP A 353 0.95 -8.67 -17.24
N GLN A 354 0.24 -9.34 -16.33
CA GLN A 354 -0.57 -8.67 -15.30
C GLN A 354 0.29 -7.85 -14.34
N VAL A 355 1.43 -8.38 -13.87
CA VAL A 355 2.39 -7.66 -13.02
C VAL A 355 2.92 -6.41 -13.73
N LEU A 356 3.27 -6.50 -15.01
CA LEU A 356 3.77 -5.37 -15.78
C LEU A 356 2.69 -4.30 -16.01
N LYS A 357 1.45 -4.71 -16.30
CA LYS A 357 0.31 -3.78 -16.36
C LYS A 357 0.10 -3.06 -15.01
N ARG A 358 0.20 -3.78 -13.89
CA ARG A 358 0.12 -3.21 -12.54
C ARG A 358 1.27 -2.22 -12.28
N LYS A 359 2.52 -2.57 -12.63
CA LYS A 359 3.71 -1.69 -12.49
C LYS A 359 3.58 -0.42 -13.34
N LYS A 360 3.09 -0.52 -14.59
CA LYS A 360 2.85 0.65 -15.48
C LYS A 360 1.75 1.56 -14.97
N ASN A 361 0.67 0.99 -14.41
CA ASN A 361 -0.48 1.75 -13.92
C ASN A 361 -0.35 2.20 -12.45
N LYS A 362 0.77 1.89 -11.78
CA LYS A 362 1.01 2.25 -10.38
C LYS A 362 0.92 3.77 -10.21
N PHE A 363 0.14 4.19 -9.20
CA PHE A 363 0.03 5.60 -8.88
C PHE A 363 1.36 6.08 -8.29
N ASP A 364 1.97 7.06 -8.94
CA ASP A 364 3.14 7.76 -8.41
C ASP A 364 2.73 9.21 -8.14
N PRO A 365 2.49 9.59 -6.86
CA PRO A 365 2.13 10.94 -6.49
C PRO A 365 3.15 11.96 -6.98
N ASN A 366 4.45 11.63 -6.98
CA ASN A 366 5.51 12.56 -7.37
C ASN A 366 5.53 12.81 -8.88
N LYS A 367 5.33 11.77 -9.70
CA LYS A 367 5.26 11.93 -11.17
C LYS A 367 4.11 12.82 -11.61
N LYS A 368 2.95 12.72 -10.93
CA LYS A 368 1.78 13.54 -11.24
C LYS A 368 1.77 14.89 -10.53
N LEU A 369 2.64 15.12 -9.54
CA LEU A 369 2.66 16.34 -8.76
C LEU A 369 2.84 17.59 -9.63
N ASN A 370 3.74 17.55 -10.62
CA ASN A 370 3.97 18.70 -11.49
C ASN A 370 2.73 19.02 -12.34
N GLU A 371 2.01 18.00 -12.84
CA GLU A 371 0.74 18.20 -13.55
C GLU A 371 -0.32 18.82 -12.63
N MET A 372 -0.40 18.37 -11.37
CA MET A 372 -1.36 18.92 -10.41
C MET A 372 -1.03 20.35 -10.00
N LYS A 373 0.26 20.71 -9.87
CA LYS A 373 0.69 22.10 -9.65
C LYS A 373 0.25 23.00 -10.80
N ILE A 374 0.38 22.54 -12.05
CA ILE A 374 -0.13 23.28 -13.22
C ILE A 374 -1.63 23.51 -13.06
N HIS A 375 -2.43 22.49 -12.75
CA HIS A 375 -3.87 22.67 -12.56
C HIS A 375 -4.21 23.65 -11.42
N MET A 376 -3.48 23.59 -10.31
CA MET A 376 -3.66 24.53 -9.19
C MET A 376 -3.33 25.97 -9.61
N THR A 377 -2.19 26.21 -10.26
CA THR A 377 -1.80 27.56 -10.72
C THR A 377 -2.80 28.16 -11.70
N TYR A 378 -3.41 27.34 -12.56
CA TYR A 378 -4.48 27.82 -13.43
C TYR A 378 -5.73 28.26 -12.65
N LEU A 379 -6.06 27.60 -11.54
CA LEU A 379 -7.18 28.00 -10.69
C LEU A 379 -6.86 29.24 -9.85
N GLU A 380 -5.62 29.39 -9.40
CA GLU A 380 -5.15 30.64 -8.78
C GLU A 380 -5.23 31.82 -9.77
N TRP A 381 -4.84 31.59 -11.02
CA TRP A 381 -5.00 32.58 -12.09
C TRP A 381 -6.47 32.89 -12.38
N TYR A 382 -7.32 31.87 -12.48
CA TYR A 382 -8.77 32.05 -12.64
C TYR A 382 -9.34 32.87 -11.49
N LYS A 383 -9.01 32.54 -10.24
CA LYS A 383 -9.46 33.29 -9.07
C LYS A 383 -9.11 34.75 -9.19
N LYS A 384 -7.85 35.07 -9.53
CA LYS A 384 -7.39 36.44 -9.75
C LYS A 384 -8.13 37.14 -10.89
N ALA A 385 -8.37 36.44 -12.00
CA ALA A 385 -9.02 36.98 -13.19
C ALA A 385 -10.54 37.22 -13.01
N THR A 386 -11.15 36.62 -12.00
CA THR A 386 -12.59 36.77 -11.69
C THR A 386 -12.88 37.73 -10.53
N MET A 387 -11.86 38.36 -9.95
CA MET A 387 -12.01 39.25 -8.80
C MET A 387 -12.96 40.42 -9.07
N ASP A 388 -12.98 40.95 -10.29
CA ASP A 388 -13.86 42.04 -10.76
C ASP A 388 -15.29 41.57 -11.12
N ARG A 389 -15.53 40.25 -11.12
CA ARG A 389 -16.77 39.62 -11.60
C ARG A 389 -17.61 38.97 -10.49
N GLY A 390 -17.34 39.27 -9.22
CA GLY A 390 -18.01 38.61 -8.09
C GLY A 390 -17.15 37.58 -7.38
N GLY A 391 -15.93 37.36 -7.84
CA GLY A 391 -15.06 36.30 -7.34
C GLY A 391 -15.27 34.98 -8.09
N TYR A 392 -14.40 34.03 -7.82
CA TYR A 392 -14.28 32.80 -8.59
C TYR A 392 -15.43 31.81 -8.36
N TYR A 393 -16.01 31.81 -7.16
CA TYR A 393 -17.18 31.01 -6.79
C TYR A 393 -18.40 31.41 -7.62
N ASP A 394 -18.81 32.67 -7.54
CA ASP A 394 -19.97 33.19 -8.27
C ASP A 394 -19.76 33.16 -9.78
N SER A 395 -18.54 33.46 -10.25
CA SER A 395 -18.19 33.35 -11.68
C SER A 395 -18.29 31.91 -12.19
N TYR A 396 -18.01 30.91 -11.35
CA TYR A 396 -18.11 29.50 -11.72
C TYR A 396 -19.58 29.01 -11.71
N LYS A 397 -20.37 29.48 -10.73
CA LYS A 397 -21.78 29.13 -10.51
C LYS A 397 -22.70 29.69 -11.60
N ASN A 398 -22.48 30.93 -12.03
CA ASN A 398 -23.36 31.62 -12.98
C ASN A 398 -23.19 31.10 -14.42
N LYS A 399 -24.19 30.35 -14.93
CA LYS A 399 -24.15 29.74 -16.27
C LYS A 399 -24.43 30.72 -17.42
N ASP A 400 -25.10 31.84 -17.15
CA ASP A 400 -25.98 32.47 -18.15
C ASP A 400 -25.48 33.78 -18.77
N LEU A 401 -24.23 34.19 -18.55
CA LEU A 401 -23.79 35.54 -18.95
C LEU A 401 -22.48 35.57 -19.75
N GLY A 402 -22.14 34.50 -20.45
CA GLY A 402 -20.83 34.35 -21.08
C GLY A 402 -20.78 34.48 -22.59
N SER A 403 -19.79 35.23 -23.11
CA SER A 403 -19.36 35.08 -24.51
C SER A 403 -18.89 33.65 -24.79
N ARG A 404 -18.71 33.29 -26.07
CA ARG A 404 -18.18 31.96 -26.45
C ARG A 404 -16.81 31.66 -25.81
N GLU A 405 -15.98 32.68 -25.57
CA GLU A 405 -14.71 32.55 -24.85
C GLU A 405 -14.90 32.22 -23.37
N GLU A 406 -15.92 32.79 -22.72
CA GLU A 406 -16.19 32.57 -21.28
C GLU A 406 -16.74 31.16 -21.01
N VAL A 407 -17.57 30.63 -21.91
CA VAL A 407 -18.02 29.23 -21.84
C VAL A 407 -16.85 28.25 -22.02
N LYS A 408 -15.92 28.53 -22.95
CA LYS A 408 -14.70 27.73 -23.11
C LYS A 408 -13.80 27.80 -21.88
N SER A 409 -13.61 28.99 -21.33
CA SER A 409 -12.85 29.22 -20.09
C SER A 409 -13.43 28.40 -18.94
N ARG A 410 -14.76 28.42 -18.74
CA ARG A 410 -15.43 27.59 -17.73
C ARG A 410 -15.22 26.09 -17.96
N GLY A 411 -15.33 25.62 -19.19
CA GLY A 411 -15.06 24.21 -19.55
C GLY A 411 -13.64 23.77 -19.18
N GLU A 412 -12.66 24.65 -19.32
CA GLU A 412 -11.28 24.40 -18.87
C GLU A 412 -11.17 24.32 -17.35
N ILE A 413 -11.84 25.22 -16.61
CA ILE A 413 -11.87 25.18 -15.13
C ILE A 413 -12.49 23.88 -14.63
N VAL A 414 -13.66 23.49 -15.15
CA VAL A 414 -14.31 22.22 -14.82
C VAL A 414 -13.38 21.03 -15.09
N THR A 415 -12.65 21.07 -16.21
CA THR A 415 -11.70 20.00 -16.57
C THR A 415 -10.56 19.92 -15.56
N ARG A 416 -10.00 21.05 -15.14
CA ARG A 416 -8.89 21.13 -14.17
C ARG A 416 -9.34 20.71 -12.77
N GLN A 417 -10.50 21.16 -12.33
CA GLN A 417 -11.16 20.74 -11.10
C GLN A 417 -11.28 19.21 -11.07
N ARG A 418 -11.89 18.60 -12.10
CA ARG A 418 -12.04 17.13 -12.19
C ARG A 418 -10.71 16.38 -12.10
N LYS A 419 -9.67 16.87 -12.77
CA LYS A 419 -8.33 16.26 -12.72
C LYS A 419 -7.73 16.32 -11.31
N LEU A 420 -7.85 17.46 -10.63
CA LEU A 420 -7.40 17.61 -9.24
C LEU A 420 -8.22 16.70 -8.31
N THR A 421 -9.54 16.69 -8.42
CA THR A 421 -10.41 15.84 -7.60
C THR A 421 -10.10 14.36 -7.79
N GLN A 422 -9.87 13.91 -9.02
CA GLN A 422 -9.49 12.52 -9.28
C GLN A 422 -8.12 12.18 -8.68
N TYR A 423 -7.15 13.10 -8.76
CA TYR A 423 -5.83 12.92 -8.16
C TYR A 423 -5.92 12.80 -6.64
N TRP A 424 -6.62 13.72 -5.97
CA TRP A 424 -6.73 13.70 -4.51
C TRP A 424 -7.55 12.51 -4.01
N LYS A 425 -8.65 12.14 -4.67
CA LYS A 425 -9.39 10.90 -4.35
C LYS A 425 -8.51 9.66 -4.47
N ARG A 426 -7.73 9.56 -5.56
CA ARG A 426 -6.79 8.43 -5.74
C ARG A 426 -5.70 8.44 -4.69
N MET A 427 -5.16 9.61 -4.36
CA MET A 427 -4.13 9.74 -3.33
C MET A 427 -4.66 9.30 -1.96
N ILE A 428 -5.85 9.76 -1.54
CA ILE A 428 -6.48 9.31 -0.29
C ILE A 428 -6.67 7.79 -0.28
N SER A 429 -7.14 7.21 -1.39
CA SER A 429 -7.34 5.76 -1.48
C SER A 429 -6.04 4.95 -1.38
N GLU A 430 -4.89 5.51 -1.77
CA GLU A 430 -3.59 4.87 -1.57
C GLU A 430 -3.13 5.00 -0.12
N VAL A 431 -3.38 6.14 0.53
CA VAL A 431 -3.04 6.35 1.95
C VAL A 431 -3.83 5.43 2.87
N GLU A 432 -5.10 5.17 2.58
CA GLU A 432 -5.92 4.25 3.39
C GLU A 432 -5.44 2.80 3.38
N LYS A 433 -4.60 2.42 2.41
CA LYS A 433 -3.93 1.12 2.33
C LYS A 433 -2.63 1.07 3.14
N LEU A 434 -2.10 2.21 3.59
CA LEU A 434 -0.85 2.28 4.34
C LEU A 434 -1.07 1.96 5.84
N PRO A 435 -0.04 1.46 6.53
CA PRO A 435 -0.09 1.27 7.98
C PRO A 435 -0.12 2.63 8.70
N PRO A 436 -0.62 2.71 9.95
CA PRO A 436 -0.79 3.99 10.67
C PRO A 436 0.45 4.88 10.70
N GLN A 437 1.65 4.32 10.87
CA GLN A 437 2.90 5.10 10.94
C GLN A 437 3.29 5.74 9.61
N GLU A 438 3.15 5.01 8.51
CA GLU A 438 3.41 5.56 7.18
C GLU A 438 2.35 6.59 6.79
N VAL A 439 1.10 6.41 7.26
CA VAL A 439 0.03 7.40 7.11
C VAL A 439 0.43 8.72 7.78
N VAL A 440 0.98 8.70 9.00
CA VAL A 440 1.43 9.93 9.69
C VAL A 440 2.51 10.65 8.88
N PHE A 441 3.55 9.94 8.45
CA PHE A 441 4.59 10.56 7.60
C PHE A 441 4.01 11.12 6.30
N PHE A 442 3.13 10.36 5.65
CA PHE A 442 2.48 10.78 4.42
C PHE A 442 1.69 12.07 4.66
N ARG A 443 0.92 12.15 5.74
CA ARG A 443 0.18 13.36 6.14
C ARG A 443 1.12 14.54 6.24
N THR A 444 2.21 14.45 7.02
CA THR A 444 3.18 15.56 7.18
C THR A 444 3.72 16.09 5.85
N ARG A 445 4.02 15.20 4.89
CA ARG A 445 4.56 15.60 3.57
C ARG A 445 3.53 16.27 2.67
N TRP A 446 2.28 15.84 2.71
CA TRP A 446 1.24 16.24 1.75
C TRP A 446 0.18 17.19 2.33
N PHE A 447 0.29 17.48 3.63
CA PHE A 447 -0.59 18.33 4.42
C PHE A 447 -0.94 19.66 3.74
N PHE A 448 0.07 20.51 3.51
CA PHE A 448 -0.14 21.86 2.97
C PHE A 448 -0.79 21.83 1.58
N SER A 449 -0.37 20.88 0.73
CA SER A 449 -0.94 20.72 -0.60
C SER A 449 -2.41 20.27 -0.54
N GLY A 450 -2.76 19.40 0.42
CA GLY A 450 -4.11 18.91 0.62
C GLY A 450 -5.05 19.96 1.17
N THR A 451 -4.57 20.75 2.13
CA THR A 451 -5.31 21.89 2.69
C THR A 451 -5.56 22.96 1.62
N ASN A 452 -4.55 23.33 0.84
CA ASN A 452 -4.72 24.29 -0.27
C ASN A 452 -5.68 23.76 -1.34
N TYR A 453 -5.58 22.47 -1.71
CA TYR A 453 -6.54 21.84 -2.61
C TYR A 453 -7.97 21.92 -2.07
N ARG A 454 -8.21 21.53 -0.81
CA ARG A 454 -9.54 21.58 -0.20
C ARG A 454 -10.11 23.00 -0.24
N ARG A 455 -9.33 24.00 0.21
CA ARG A 455 -9.75 25.41 0.26
C ARG A 455 -10.01 26.03 -1.12
N MET A 456 -9.31 25.58 -2.17
CA MET A 456 -9.51 26.07 -3.54
C MET A 456 -10.65 25.35 -4.30
N ILE A 457 -10.82 24.04 -4.08
CA ILE A 457 -11.67 23.19 -4.94
C ILE A 457 -13.04 22.94 -4.35
N GLU A 458 -13.14 22.72 -3.03
CA GLU A 458 -14.43 22.40 -2.41
C GLU A 458 -15.49 23.50 -2.64
N PRO A 459 -15.15 24.81 -2.66
CA PRO A 459 -16.09 25.87 -3.09
C PRO A 459 -16.66 25.67 -4.51
N LEU A 460 -15.88 25.15 -5.46
CA LEU A 460 -16.36 24.90 -6.82
C LEU A 460 -17.28 23.67 -6.88
N ASP A 461 -17.01 22.64 -6.08
CA ASP A 461 -17.91 21.49 -5.91
C ASP A 461 -19.23 21.92 -5.24
N ILE A 462 -19.17 22.83 -4.25
CA ILE A 462 -20.34 23.45 -3.61
C ILE A 462 -21.16 24.25 -4.63
N ALA A 463 -20.51 25.08 -5.44
CA ALA A 463 -21.18 25.84 -6.50
C ALA A 463 -21.95 24.91 -7.45
N ASP A 464 -21.32 23.81 -7.89
CA ASP A 464 -21.95 22.80 -8.74
C ASP A 464 -23.12 22.07 -8.07
N TYR A 465 -23.06 21.89 -6.74
CA TYR A 465 -24.10 21.25 -5.94
C TYR A 465 -25.37 22.12 -5.85
N TYR A 466 -25.22 23.38 -5.42
CA TYR A 466 -26.34 24.32 -5.27
C TYR A 466 -26.90 24.79 -6.60
N MET A 467 -26.08 24.87 -7.66
CA MET A 467 -26.54 25.12 -9.04
C MET A 467 -27.51 24.04 -9.56
N ARG A 468 -27.56 22.86 -8.94
CA ARG A 468 -28.52 21.79 -9.26
C ARG A 468 -29.79 21.86 -8.39
N GLY A 469 -29.95 22.91 -7.58
CA GLY A 469 -31.09 23.08 -6.67
C GLY A 469 -31.07 22.14 -5.47
N LYS A 470 -29.92 21.54 -5.15
CA LYS A 470 -29.76 20.71 -3.95
C LYS A 470 -29.56 21.60 -2.71
N ARG A 471 -29.74 21.01 -1.52
CA ARG A 471 -29.61 21.68 -0.21
C ARG A 471 -28.79 20.83 0.75
N ASP A 472 -28.28 21.45 1.80
CA ASP A 472 -27.57 20.79 2.90
C ASP A 472 -26.34 19.99 2.42
N TYR A 473 -25.40 20.69 1.77
CA TYR A 473 -24.18 20.08 1.23
C TYR A 473 -23.35 19.38 2.31
N VAL A 474 -23.20 20.02 3.48
CA VAL A 474 -22.28 19.58 4.55
C VAL A 474 -22.67 18.22 5.11
N HIS A 475 -23.97 17.94 5.28
CA HIS A 475 -24.44 16.70 5.89
C HIS A 475 -24.83 15.62 4.87
N ARG A 476 -25.07 15.96 3.60
CA ARG A 476 -25.59 15.00 2.60
C ARG A 476 -24.55 14.47 1.62
N GLU A 477 -23.87 15.36 0.90
CA GLU A 477 -23.03 14.97 -0.26
C GLU A 477 -21.58 15.43 -0.16
N ARG A 478 -21.17 15.99 0.97
CA ARG A 478 -19.77 16.35 1.20
C ARG A 478 -18.89 15.11 1.00
N SER A 479 -18.00 15.20 0.01
CA SER A 479 -17.21 14.03 -0.38
C SER A 479 -16.22 13.62 0.71
N GLN A 480 -16.15 12.31 0.99
CA GLN A 480 -15.30 11.73 2.05
C GLN A 480 -13.84 12.19 2.02
N HIS A 481 -13.28 12.43 0.82
CA HIS A 481 -11.90 12.88 0.70
C HIS A 481 -11.66 14.28 1.29
N TYR A 482 -12.64 15.20 1.26
CA TYR A 482 -12.54 16.51 1.91
C TYR A 482 -12.60 16.38 3.44
N VAL A 483 -13.48 15.50 3.92
CA VAL A 483 -13.61 15.20 5.36
C VAL A 483 -12.30 14.65 5.91
N LEU A 484 -11.69 13.69 5.21
CA LEU A 484 -10.40 13.11 5.61
C LEU A 484 -9.27 14.15 5.59
N LEU A 485 -9.21 15.02 4.57
CA LEU A 485 -8.23 16.10 4.51
C LEU A 485 -8.41 17.12 5.65
N GLN A 486 -9.65 17.44 6.03
CA GLN A 486 -9.93 18.30 7.17
C GLN A 486 -9.55 17.64 8.50
N GLN A 487 -9.84 16.34 8.68
CA GLN A 487 -9.43 15.60 9.87
C GLN A 487 -7.91 15.61 10.05
N TRP A 488 -7.16 15.41 8.96
CA TRP A 488 -5.70 15.47 9.01
C TRP A 488 -5.16 16.85 9.40
N LEU A 489 -5.86 17.92 9.00
CA LEU A 489 -5.55 19.29 9.43
C LEU A 489 -5.77 19.48 10.93
N ASN A 490 -6.88 18.98 11.45
CA ASN A 490 -7.27 19.15 12.84
C ASN A 490 -6.38 18.34 13.80
N ASP A 491 -6.02 17.11 13.41
CA ASP A 491 -5.15 16.23 14.21
C ASP A 491 -3.79 16.90 14.48
N ASP A 492 -3.23 17.63 13.50
CA ASP A 492 -1.90 18.26 13.57
C ASP A 492 -1.91 19.64 14.26
N ASN A 493 -3.00 20.40 14.13
CA ASN A 493 -3.15 21.72 14.77
C ASN A 493 -3.32 21.66 16.30
N SER A 494 -3.41 20.47 16.90
CA SER A 494 -3.53 20.26 18.35
C SER A 494 -2.29 20.70 19.16
N GLY A 495 -1.22 21.19 18.51
CA GLY A 495 0.01 21.68 19.15
C GLY A 495 0.47 23.11 18.79
N GLY A 496 -0.33 23.92 18.09
CA GLY A 496 0.13 25.22 17.58
C GLY A 496 -0.72 26.43 18.02
N ASN A 497 -0.10 27.39 18.72
CA ASN A 497 -0.68 28.70 19.00
C ASN A 497 -1.13 29.38 17.68
N SER A 498 -2.39 29.80 17.62
CA SER A 498 -2.91 30.65 16.55
C SER A 498 -2.06 31.91 16.46
N LYS A 499 -1.23 32.03 15.43
CA LYS A 499 -0.52 33.28 15.15
C LYS A 499 -1.59 34.34 14.86
N GLU A 500 -1.63 35.40 15.66
CA GLU A 500 -2.42 36.59 15.36
C GLU A 500 -2.11 37.05 13.94
N ARG A 501 -3.13 37.00 13.08
CA ARG A 501 -3.02 37.47 11.69
C ARG A 501 -3.54 38.89 11.63
N ASN A 502 -2.83 39.73 10.90
CA ASN A 502 -3.21 41.12 10.65
C ASN A 502 -3.70 41.35 9.21
N GLN A 503 -3.87 40.28 8.42
CA GLN A 503 -4.25 40.35 7.01
C GLN A 503 -5.19 39.18 6.65
N ALA A 504 -6.19 39.46 5.82
CA ALA A 504 -7.13 38.46 5.31
C ALA A 504 -6.41 37.32 4.57
N CYS A 505 -6.96 36.10 4.69
CA CYS A 505 -6.43 34.93 4.01
C CYS A 505 -6.66 35.00 2.48
N SER A 506 -5.73 34.45 1.70
CA SER A 506 -5.90 34.37 0.24
C SER A 506 -6.99 33.38 -0.18
N LEU A 507 -7.21 32.35 0.64
CA LEU A 507 -8.28 31.35 0.52
C LEU A 507 -8.94 31.20 1.88
N THR A 508 -10.28 31.26 1.91
CA THR A 508 -11.09 31.07 3.11
C THR A 508 -10.71 29.76 3.82
N GLU A 509 -10.54 29.82 5.13
CA GLU A 509 -9.99 28.72 5.91
C GLU A 509 -10.95 27.53 5.98
N ASP A 510 -12.21 27.86 6.26
CA ASP A 510 -13.34 26.97 6.15
C ASP A 510 -13.78 26.84 4.69
N SER A 511 -13.50 25.66 4.13
CA SER A 511 -13.85 25.37 2.74
C SER A 511 -15.35 25.15 2.52
N CYS A 512 -16.13 24.99 3.59
CA CYS A 512 -17.59 24.90 3.55
C CYS A 512 -18.28 26.27 3.64
N PHE A 513 -17.55 27.38 3.79
CA PHE A 513 -18.11 28.73 3.94
C PHE A 513 -19.24 29.03 2.94
N TRP A 514 -19.02 28.73 1.66
CA TRP A 514 -20.01 28.98 0.61
C TRP A 514 -21.27 28.12 0.74
N ALA A 515 -21.20 26.92 1.33
CA ALA A 515 -22.40 26.14 1.59
C ALA A 515 -23.29 26.83 2.64
N TYR A 516 -22.68 27.42 3.68
CA TYR A 516 -23.42 28.18 4.67
C TYR A 516 -24.05 29.46 4.08
N VAL A 517 -23.35 30.13 3.18
CA VAL A 517 -23.90 31.28 2.42
C VAL A 517 -25.16 30.87 1.65
N GLU A 518 -25.14 29.74 0.94
CA GLU A 518 -26.31 29.28 0.17
C GLU A 518 -27.49 28.91 1.07
N GLU A 519 -27.26 28.23 2.20
CA GLU A 519 -28.33 27.94 3.17
C GLU A 519 -28.91 29.20 3.81
N ALA A 520 -28.08 30.23 4.03
CA ALA A 520 -28.53 31.51 4.53
C ALA A 520 -29.39 32.26 3.50
N ILE A 521 -29.01 32.23 2.21
CA ILE A 521 -29.84 32.78 1.12
C ILE A 521 -31.17 32.05 1.02
N ILE A 522 -31.15 30.72 1.10
CA ILE A 522 -32.36 29.90 1.13
C ILE A 522 -33.25 30.28 2.33
N SER A 523 -32.65 30.52 3.49
CA SER A 523 -33.38 30.97 4.68
C SER A 523 -34.04 32.35 4.46
N CYS A 524 -33.36 33.27 3.78
CA CYS A 524 -33.96 34.54 3.32
C CYS A 524 -35.14 34.31 2.36
N GLU A 525 -35.03 33.37 1.41
CA GLU A 525 -36.12 33.03 0.49
C GLU A 525 -37.35 32.47 1.22
N ILE A 526 -37.14 31.61 2.23
CA ILE A 526 -38.23 31.08 3.09
C ILE A 526 -38.95 32.21 3.85
N LEU A 527 -38.21 33.20 4.37
CA LEU A 527 -38.83 34.31 5.10
C LEU A 527 -39.64 35.26 4.21
N LYS A 528 -39.33 35.32 2.91
CA LYS A 528 -40.06 36.09 1.90
C LYS A 528 -41.30 35.36 1.37
N ASP A 529 -41.35 34.04 1.48
CA ASP A 529 -42.45 33.25 0.96
C ASP A 529 -43.63 33.23 1.94
N ASP A 530 -44.73 33.88 1.53
CA ASP A 530 -45.97 33.96 2.31
C ASP A 530 -46.62 32.59 2.58
N LEU A 531 -46.23 31.55 1.85
CA LEU A 531 -46.72 30.18 2.00
C LEU A 531 -45.90 29.32 3.00
N SER A 532 -44.79 29.84 3.52
CA SER A 532 -43.93 29.10 4.46
C SER A 532 -44.59 28.92 5.83
N SER A 533 -44.43 27.73 6.42
CA SER A 533 -45.00 27.43 7.73
C SER A 533 -44.36 28.27 8.85
N LEU A 534 -45.06 28.43 9.98
CA LEU A 534 -44.54 29.20 11.12
C LEU A 534 -43.24 28.57 11.67
N ASP A 535 -43.16 27.25 11.67
CA ASP A 535 -41.98 26.49 12.12
C ASP A 535 -40.79 26.70 11.18
N ASP A 536 -41.03 26.70 9.86
CA ASP A 536 -39.99 26.95 8.85
C ASP A 536 -39.44 28.38 8.95
N ARG A 537 -40.32 29.37 9.18
CA ARG A 537 -39.92 30.76 9.35
C ARG A 537 -39.11 30.96 10.62
N THR A 538 -39.53 30.37 11.73
CA THR A 538 -38.78 30.43 13.00
C THR A 538 -37.39 29.80 12.83
N SER A 539 -37.32 28.63 12.19
CA SER A 539 -36.06 27.93 11.92
C SER A 539 -35.13 28.75 11.00
N ALA A 540 -35.68 29.37 9.96
CA ALA A 540 -34.93 30.23 9.05
C ALA A 540 -34.36 31.48 9.76
N GLU A 541 -35.13 32.10 10.66
CA GLU A 541 -34.65 33.24 11.45
C GLU A 541 -33.49 32.86 12.36
N ASP A 542 -33.56 31.70 13.01
CA ASP A 542 -32.49 31.24 13.91
C ASP A 542 -31.24 30.84 13.13
N ASN A 543 -31.39 30.17 11.98
CA ASN A 543 -30.28 29.86 11.08
C ASN A 543 -29.55 31.14 10.61
N LEU A 544 -30.29 32.21 10.29
CA LEU A 544 -29.70 33.48 9.88
C LEU A 544 -28.90 34.15 11.00
N LYS A 545 -29.39 34.13 12.24
CA LYS A 545 -28.65 34.65 13.40
C LYS A 545 -27.37 33.86 13.66
N ILE A 546 -27.44 32.52 13.59
CA ILE A 546 -26.28 31.64 13.75
C ILE A 546 -25.24 31.94 12.66
N PHE A 547 -25.69 32.07 11.41
CA PHE A 547 -24.82 32.37 10.28
C PHE A 547 -24.17 33.76 10.39
N GLU A 548 -24.91 34.78 10.80
CA GLU A 548 -24.37 36.12 11.05
C GLU A 548 -23.26 36.12 12.10
N HIS A 549 -23.46 35.42 13.22
CA HIS A 549 -22.43 35.28 14.27
C HIS A 549 -21.20 34.52 13.76
N TYR A 550 -21.41 33.42 13.02
CA TYR A 550 -20.33 32.66 12.39
C TYR A 550 -19.49 33.54 11.46
N VAL A 551 -20.12 34.31 10.58
CA VAL A 551 -19.44 35.21 9.63
C VAL A 551 -18.59 36.24 10.38
N MET A 552 -19.14 36.86 11.42
CA MET A 552 -18.41 37.86 12.20
C MET A 552 -17.16 37.26 12.85
N ASN A 553 -17.29 36.09 13.46
CA ASN A 553 -16.16 35.37 14.05
C ASN A 553 -15.07 35.06 13.00
N GLU A 554 -15.43 34.59 11.80
CA GLU A 554 -14.46 34.34 10.73
C GLU A 554 -13.77 35.63 10.23
N ILE A 555 -14.48 36.76 10.21
CA ILE A 555 -13.92 38.08 9.86
C ILE A 555 -12.92 38.57 10.91
N ASP A 556 -13.21 38.36 12.18
CA ASP A 556 -12.33 38.75 13.29
C ASP A 556 -11.06 37.90 13.32
N LEU A 557 -11.18 36.61 13.00
CA LEU A 557 -10.04 35.70 12.86
C LEU A 557 -9.22 35.89 11.57
N TYR A 558 -9.62 36.83 10.68
CA TYR A 558 -9.04 37.00 9.35
C TYR A 558 -9.03 35.68 8.54
N ALA A 559 -10.06 34.86 8.76
CA ALA A 559 -10.17 33.50 8.23
C ALA A 559 -10.94 33.43 6.91
N VAL A 560 -11.59 34.53 6.50
CA VAL A 560 -12.29 34.68 5.22
C VAL A 560 -11.50 35.53 4.21
N SER A 561 -11.61 35.16 2.93
CA SER A 561 -11.00 35.92 1.83
C SER A 561 -11.80 37.17 1.52
N SER A 562 -11.12 38.27 1.16
CA SER A 562 -11.75 39.56 0.82
C SER A 562 -12.69 39.50 -0.39
N GLU A 563 -12.64 38.42 -1.19
CA GLU A 563 -13.55 38.21 -2.33
C GLU A 563 -15.02 38.13 -1.94
N ILE A 564 -15.32 37.74 -0.69
CA ILE A 564 -16.71 37.64 -0.23
C ILE A 564 -17.39 39.01 -0.23
N PHE A 565 -16.64 40.10 -0.07
CA PHE A 565 -17.17 41.47 -0.01
C PHE A 565 -17.36 42.12 -1.39
N HIS A 566 -17.06 41.41 -2.48
CA HIS A 566 -17.28 41.95 -3.82
C HIS A 566 -18.79 42.21 -4.04
N PRO A 567 -19.22 43.35 -4.59
CA PRO A 567 -20.65 43.71 -4.70
C PRO A 567 -21.54 42.69 -5.43
N LYS A 568 -20.94 41.90 -6.33
CA LYS A 568 -21.61 40.85 -7.10
C LYS A 568 -21.53 39.45 -6.47
N SER A 569 -20.94 39.30 -5.28
CA SER A 569 -20.80 38.00 -4.64
C SER A 569 -22.14 37.51 -4.08
N SER A 570 -22.31 36.19 -3.94
CA SER A 570 -23.49 35.63 -3.28
C SER A 570 -23.56 36.01 -1.79
N PHE A 571 -22.42 36.26 -1.14
CA PHE A 571 -22.40 36.76 0.23
C PHE A 571 -22.98 38.18 0.32
N MET A 572 -22.59 39.09 -0.58
CA MET A 572 -23.14 40.45 -0.61
C MET A 572 -24.63 40.44 -1.00
N ARG A 573 -25.05 39.51 -1.86
CA ARG A 573 -26.47 39.29 -2.14
C ARG A 573 -27.24 38.91 -0.87
N TRP A 574 -26.76 37.91 -0.12
CA TRP A 574 -27.33 37.54 1.17
C TRP A 574 -27.39 38.73 2.12
N TRP A 575 -26.28 39.45 2.30
CA TRP A 575 -26.20 40.57 3.23
C TRP A 575 -27.23 41.65 2.92
N ASN A 576 -27.33 42.06 1.66
CA ASN A 576 -28.29 43.07 1.22
C ASN A 576 -29.75 42.61 1.45
N GLU A 577 -30.05 41.34 1.20
CA GLU A 577 -31.39 40.80 1.46
C GLU A 577 -31.70 40.74 2.96
N TYR A 578 -30.77 40.24 3.76
CA TYR A 578 -30.93 40.12 5.21
C TYR A 578 -31.03 41.49 5.90
N SER A 579 -30.20 42.46 5.51
CA SER A 579 -30.25 43.82 6.05
C SER A 579 -31.57 44.51 5.71
N ASN A 580 -32.09 44.29 4.50
CA ASN A 580 -33.39 44.84 4.09
C ASN A 580 -34.56 44.24 4.88
N MET A 581 -34.51 42.95 5.22
CA MET A 581 -35.53 42.29 6.06
C MET A 581 -35.52 42.80 7.50
N LYS A 582 -34.33 43.00 8.08
CA LYS A 582 -34.20 43.47 9.47
C LYS A 582 -34.48 44.96 9.63
N GLY A 583 -34.35 45.74 8.56
CA GLY A 583 -34.65 47.17 8.53
C GLY A 583 -33.52 48.05 9.12
N PRO A 584 -33.66 49.37 9.02
CA PRO A 584 -32.59 50.33 9.32
C PRO A 584 -32.23 50.43 10.81
N SER A 585 -33.15 50.02 11.70
CA SER A 585 -32.94 50.01 13.15
C SER A 585 -32.18 48.78 13.66
N TYR A 586 -31.91 47.81 12.79
CA TYR A 586 -31.16 46.62 13.16
C TYR A 586 -29.69 46.96 13.40
N ASN A 587 -29.18 46.55 14.56
CA ASN A 587 -27.79 46.72 14.93
C ASN A 587 -27.19 45.43 15.47
N SER A 588 -26.09 45.02 14.85
CA SER A 588 -25.29 43.85 15.18
C SER A 588 -23.83 44.18 14.86
N GLU A 589 -22.89 43.40 15.40
CA GLU A 589 -21.46 43.59 15.12
C GLU A 589 -21.15 43.54 13.61
N LEU A 590 -21.78 42.61 12.88
CA LEU A 590 -21.66 42.51 11.44
C LEU A 590 -22.29 43.72 10.73
N SER A 591 -23.47 44.18 11.18
CA SER A 591 -24.10 45.39 10.65
C SER A 591 -23.21 46.62 10.81
N ASP A 592 -22.62 46.81 11.99
CA ASP A 592 -21.70 47.91 12.26
C ASP A 592 -20.42 47.79 11.43
N PHE A 593 -19.90 46.57 11.24
CA PHE A 593 -18.75 46.31 10.39
C PHE A 593 -19.03 46.68 8.92
N MET A 594 -20.20 46.28 8.40
CA MET A 594 -20.60 46.52 7.01
C MET A 594 -20.95 47.98 6.74
N LYS A 595 -21.67 48.67 7.64
CA LYS A 595 -22.05 50.09 7.53
C LYS A 595 -20.84 51.04 7.57
N ASN A 596 -19.81 50.69 8.35
CA ASN A 596 -18.62 51.53 8.50
C ASN A 596 -17.57 51.32 7.39
N HIS A 597 -17.89 50.61 6.31
CA HIS A 597 -16.97 50.29 5.22
C HIS A 597 -15.64 49.66 5.67
N ARG A 598 -15.61 48.99 6.84
CA ARG A 598 -14.39 48.39 7.40
C ARG A 598 -13.86 47.22 6.56
N HIS A 599 -14.70 46.67 5.70
CA HIS A 599 -14.34 45.66 4.71
C HIS A 599 -13.45 46.19 3.58
N GLU A 600 -13.40 47.52 3.34
CA GLU A 600 -12.54 48.13 2.31
C GLU A 600 -11.07 48.26 2.76
N TYR A 601 -10.79 48.06 4.05
CA TYR A 601 -9.47 48.25 4.68
C TYR A 601 -8.81 46.94 5.17
N LYS A 602 -9.43 45.77 4.95
CA LYS A 602 -8.95 44.45 5.42
C LYS A 602 -8.47 43.52 4.30
#